data_AF-A7TAI1-F1
#
_entry.id   AF-A7TAI1-F1
#
_cell.length_a   1.000
_cell.length_b   1.000
_cell.length_c   1.000
_cell.angle_alpha   90.00
_cell.angle_beta   90.00
_cell.angle_gamma   90.00
#
_symmetry.space_group_name_H-M   'P 1'
#
loop_
_entity.id
_entity.type
_entity.pdbx_description
1 polymer ?
#
loop_
_entity_poly.entity_id
_entity_poly.type
_entity_poly.pdbx_seq_one_letter_code
_entity_poly.pdbx_strand_id
1 'polypeptide(L)' 'IKSPEGQDYLKGMAGAANYAWVNRSSMTFLTRQAFAKVFNSTPDDLDMHLIYDVSHNIAKVEEHV' A
#
# COMPACT_ATOMS: atom_id res chain seq x y z
N ILE A 1 -15.68 -19.76 -5.01
CA ILE A 1 -15.77 -18.28 -4.89
C ILE A 1 -17.19 -17.72 -4.77
N LYS A 2 -18.24 -18.37 -5.30
CA LYS A 2 -19.62 -17.82 -5.28
C LYS A 2 -20.43 -18.18 -4.02
N SER A 3 -19.89 -18.98 -3.10
CA SER A 3 -20.57 -19.25 -1.83
C SER A 3 -20.57 -17.98 -0.95
N PRO A 4 -21.52 -17.86 0.00
CA PRO A 4 -21.54 -16.75 0.95
C PRO A 4 -20.20 -16.57 1.68
N GLU A 5 -19.61 -17.65 2.18
CA GLU A 5 -18.35 -17.63 2.93
C GLU A 5 -17.18 -17.16 2.07
N GLY A 6 -17.15 -17.56 0.79
CA GLY A 6 -16.13 -17.12 -0.16
C GLY A 6 -16.24 -15.62 -0.46
N GLN A 7 -17.46 -15.09 -0.57
CA GLN A 7 -17.68 -13.65 -0.77
C GLN A 7 -17.30 -12.84 0.47
N ASP A 8 -17.63 -13.33 1.66
CA ASP A 8 -17.28 -12.67 2.92
C ASP A 8 -15.76 -12.67 3.14
N TYR A 9 -15.08 -13.79 2.82
CA TYR A 9 -13.62 -13.84 2.82
C TYR A 9 -13.00 -12.80 1.88
N LEU A 10 -13.47 -12.69 0.63
CA LEU A 10 -12.91 -11.73 -0.34
C LEU A 10 -13.08 -10.28 0.12
N LYS A 11 -14.23 -9.94 0.72
CA LYS A 11 -14.46 -8.61 1.33
C LYS A 11 -13.51 -8.36 2.51
N GLY A 12 -13.33 -9.35 3.37
CA GLY A 12 -12.40 -9.28 4.50
C GLY A 12 -10.95 -9.09 4.05
N MET A 13 -10.51 -9.87 3.05
CA MET A 13 -9.19 -9.74 2.43
C MET A 13 -8.99 -8.36 1.81
N ALA A 14 -9.97 -7.82 1.09
CA ALA A 14 -9.90 -6.47 0.53
C ALA A 14 -9.75 -5.40 1.64
N GLY A 15 -10.48 -5.55 2.76
CA GLY A 15 -10.30 -4.72 3.94
C GLY A 15 -8.88 -4.79 4.52
N ALA A 16 -8.33 -5.99 4.64
CA ALA A 16 -6.95 -6.20 5.09
C ALA A 16 -5.91 -5.60 4.12
N ALA A 17 -6.13 -5.71 2.81
CA ALA A 17 -5.27 -5.11 1.80
C ALA A 17 -5.28 -3.57 1.90
N ASN A 18 -6.47 -2.97 2.06
CA ASN A 18 -6.61 -1.52 2.30
C ASN A 18 -5.87 -1.07 3.55
N TYR A 19 -6.00 -1.80 4.65
CA TYR A 19 -5.24 -1.53 5.86
C TYR A 19 -3.73 -1.61 5.63
N ALA A 20 -3.26 -2.64 4.92
CA ALA A 20 -1.84 -2.81 4.61
C ALA A 20 -1.28 -1.67 3.73
N TRP A 21 -2.05 -1.18 2.75
CA TRP A 21 -1.68 0.00 1.94
C TRP A 21 -1.61 1.27 2.79
N VAL A 22 -2.59 1.53 3.66
CA VAL A 22 -2.54 2.68 4.58
C VAL A 22 -1.32 2.60 5.49
N ASN A 23 -0.99 1.41 6.01
CA ASN A 23 0.21 1.22 6.82
C ASN A 23 1.50 1.61 6.06
N ARG A 24 1.64 1.18 4.79
CA ARG A 24 2.79 1.55 3.95
C ARG A 24 2.83 3.03 3.60
N SER A 25 1.68 3.65 3.36
CA SER A 25 1.59 5.11 3.15
C SER A 25 2.03 5.88 4.40
N SER A 26 1.62 5.45 5.60
CA SER A 26 2.08 6.04 6.87
C SER A 26 3.59 5.89 7.05
N MET A 27 4.15 4.70 6.77
CA MET A 27 5.59 4.47 6.83
C MET A 27 6.35 5.33 5.80
N THR A 28 5.80 5.52 4.61
CA THR A 28 6.38 6.41 3.58
C THR A 28 6.43 7.85 4.07
N PHE A 29 5.35 8.35 4.69
CA PHE A 29 5.33 9.67 5.31
C PHE A 29 6.42 9.80 6.39
N LEU A 30 6.49 8.84 7.33
CA LEU A 30 7.50 8.86 8.39
C LEU A 30 8.94 8.80 7.86
N THR A 31 9.17 8.03 6.80
CA THR A 31 10.47 7.94 6.12
C THR A 31 10.86 9.30 5.54
N ARG A 32 9.95 9.97 4.84
CA ARG A 32 10.16 11.34 4.31
C ARG A 32 10.50 12.33 5.43
N GLN A 33 9.78 12.29 6.55
CA GLN A 33 10.06 13.16 7.70
C GLN A 33 11.45 12.91 8.30
N ALA A 34 11.87 11.65 8.38
CA ALA A 34 13.19 11.30 8.89
C ALA A 34 14.32 11.85 8.00
N PHE A 35 14.20 11.70 6.68
CA PHE A 35 15.16 12.23 5.71
C PHE A 35 15.20 13.75 5.72
N ALA A 36 14.04 14.41 5.66
CA ALA A 36 13.92 15.86 5.72
C ALA A 36 14.66 16.45 6.94
N LYS A 37 14.52 15.79 8.11
CA LYS A 37 15.21 16.20 9.34
C LYS A 37 16.74 16.06 9.26
N VAL A 38 17.25 14.97 8.70
CA VAL A 38 18.70 14.71 8.63
C VAL A 38 19.39 15.63 7.62
N PHE A 39 18.75 15.86 6.48
CA PHE A 39 19.31 16.66 5.38
C PHE A 39 18.96 18.15 5.45
N ASN A 40 18.16 18.57 6.44
CA ASN A 40 17.65 19.94 6.58
C ASN A 40 17.06 20.46 5.26
N SER A 41 16.23 19.64 4.63
CA SER A 41 15.64 19.85 3.32
C SER A 41 14.19 19.32 3.31
N THR A 42 13.44 19.54 2.24
CA THR A 42 12.08 19.00 2.11
C THR A 42 12.08 17.68 1.34
N PRO A 43 11.07 16.80 1.54
CA PRO A 43 10.95 15.58 0.73
C PRO A 43 10.86 15.84 -0.78
N ASP A 44 10.31 16.99 -1.18
CA ASP A 44 10.17 17.39 -2.59
C ASP A 44 11.52 17.83 -3.18
N ASP A 45 12.33 18.60 -2.44
CA ASP A 45 13.70 18.95 -2.86
C ASP A 45 14.62 17.73 -2.95
N LEU A 46 14.32 16.70 -2.16
CA LEU A 46 15.01 15.40 -2.15
C LEU A 46 14.45 14.41 -3.19
N ASP A 47 13.48 14.83 -4.01
CA ASP A 47 12.84 14.01 -5.07
C ASP A 47 12.28 12.66 -4.57
N MET A 48 11.71 12.65 -3.35
CA MET A 48 11.28 11.43 -2.66
C MET A 48 9.92 10.88 -3.14
N HIS A 49 9.80 10.61 -4.44
CA HIS A 49 8.62 10.03 -5.06
C HIS A 49 8.53 8.51 -4.86
N LEU A 50 7.29 8.01 -4.71
CA LEU A 50 7.04 6.58 -4.68
C LEU A 50 7.14 6.05 -6.12
N ILE A 51 8.09 5.16 -6.38
CA ILE A 51 8.23 4.52 -7.69
C ILE A 51 7.04 3.58 -7.95
N TYR A 52 6.79 2.66 -7.02
CA TYR A 52 5.65 1.74 -7.11
C TYR A 52 5.37 1.07 -5.75
N ASP A 53 4.13 0.62 -5.54
CA ASP A 53 3.72 -0.23 -4.42
C ASP A 53 2.99 -1.45 -4.96
N VAL A 54 3.48 -2.65 -4.62
CA VAL A 54 2.94 -3.93 -5.09
C VAL A 54 2.70 -4.89 -3.93
N SER A 55 1.62 -5.67 -4.03
CA SER A 55 1.31 -6.74 -3.11
C SER A 55 1.84 -8.08 -3.64
N HIS A 56 2.55 -8.84 -2.80
CA HIS A 56 2.95 -10.23 -3.10
C HIS A 56 1.96 -11.26 -2.54
N ASN A 57 1.07 -10.86 -1.63
CA ASN A 57 0.02 -11.69 -1.05
C ASN A 57 -1.34 -11.01 -1.24
N ILE A 58 -2.00 -11.28 -2.37
CA ILE A 58 -3.34 -10.76 -2.68
C ILE A 58 -4.02 -11.65 -3.72
N ALA A 59 -5.33 -11.82 -3.62
CA ALA A 59 -6.13 -12.34 -4.73
C ALA A 59 -6.81 -11.18 -5.46
N LYS A 60 -6.78 -11.20 -6.79
CA LYS A 60 -7.41 -10.21 -7.66
C LYS A 60 -8.31 -10.92 -8.68
N VAL A 61 -9.41 -10.27 -9.05
CA VAL A 61 -10.21 -10.70 -10.19
C VAL A 61 -9.64 -9.99 -11.42
N GLU A 62 -9.12 -10.77 -12.36
CA GLU A 62 -8.43 -10.28 -13.55
C GLU A 62 -8.96 -11.02 -14.80
N GLU A 63 -8.94 -10.35 -15.94
CA GLU A 63 -9.19 -10.97 -17.24
C GLU A 63 -7.85 -11.42 -17.84
N HIS A 64 -7.85 -12.59 -18.48
CA HIS A 64 -6.68 -13.17 -19.15
C HIS A 64 -7.04 -13.57 -20.58
N VAL A 65 -6.08 -13.47 -21.50
CA VAL A 65 -6.19 -13.87 -22.92
C VAL A 65 -5.52 -15.23 -23.12
#